data_AF-D6RFV9-F1
#
_entry.id   AF-D6RFV9-F1
#
_cell.length_a   1.000
_cell.length_b   1.000
_cell.length_c   1.000
_cell.angle_alpha   90.00
_cell.angle_beta   90.00
_cell.angle_gamma   90.00
#
_symmetry.space_group_name_H-M   'P 1'
#
loop_
_entity.id
_entity.type
_entity.pdbx_description
1 polymer ?
#
loop_
_entity_poly.entity_id
_entity_poly.type
_entity_poly.pdbx_seq_one_letter_code
_entity_poly.pdbx_strand_id
1 'polypeptide(L)'
;MSTAEASATTADAAEAGGRTKTGSPRTIPVFGVAIPDGEMQGIFKPMDLNRIIKVLEEEDKDVSEEKQLNYIKKLIHCYQNGFPLRDLAQIFKILSLCAEKIEKQPCFVEPASDIIKLCG
;
A
#
# COMPACT_ATOMS: atom_id res chain seq x y z
N MET A 1 33.43 -61.82 51.83
CA MET A 1 32.61 -61.87 53.06
C MET A 1 31.65 -60.70 53.07
N SER A 2 30.42 -60.95 53.50
CA SER A 2 29.38 -60.03 53.99
C SER A 2 28.60 -59.12 53.03
N THR A 3 27.31 -59.45 53.02
CA THR A 3 26.06 -58.75 52.68
C THR A 3 25.77 -57.50 53.53
N ALA A 4 24.93 -56.60 53.01
CA ALA A 4 23.78 -55.90 53.65
C ALA A 4 23.43 -54.65 52.80
N GLU A 5 22.31 -54.59 52.08
CA GLU A 5 20.92 -54.29 52.50
C GLU A 5 20.57 -52.80 52.70
N ALA A 6 19.75 -52.32 51.76
CA ALA A 6 18.48 -51.59 51.90
C ALA A 6 18.36 -50.22 52.61
N SER A 7 17.76 -49.28 51.86
CA SER A 7 16.48 -48.59 52.16
C SER A 7 16.50 -47.07 52.36
N ALA A 8 15.92 -46.41 51.35
CA ALA A 8 14.84 -45.41 51.40
C ALA A 8 15.05 -43.97 51.92
N THR A 9 14.37 -43.09 51.15
CA THR A 9 13.49 -41.96 51.55
C THR A 9 14.01 -40.54 51.29
N THR A 10 13.45 -39.96 50.22
CA THR A 10 12.98 -38.57 50.01
C THR A 10 13.50 -37.44 50.92
N ALA A 11 13.95 -36.34 50.31
CA ALA A 11 13.32 -35.03 50.47
C ALA A 11 13.95 -34.01 49.51
N ASP A 12 13.07 -33.34 48.79
CA ASP A 12 13.30 -32.16 47.95
C ASP A 12 13.72 -30.96 48.82
N ALA A 13 14.78 -30.26 48.43
CA ALA A 13 15.09 -28.91 48.89
C ALA A 13 15.98 -28.22 47.85
N ALA A 14 15.36 -27.53 46.91
CA ALA A 14 16.04 -26.68 45.95
C ALA A 14 16.68 -25.47 46.66
N GLU A 15 17.99 -25.34 46.46
CA GLU A 15 18.86 -24.28 46.98
C GLU A 15 18.41 -22.86 46.57
N ALA A 16 18.34 -21.99 47.57
CA ALA A 16 18.32 -20.54 47.41
C ALA A 16 19.77 -20.03 47.29
N GLY A 17 20.12 -19.41 46.15
CA GLY A 17 21.44 -18.80 45.96
C GLY A 17 21.37 -17.61 45.02
N GLY A 18 21.20 -16.41 45.61
CA GLY A 18 20.87 -15.18 44.91
C GLY A 18 21.93 -14.65 43.94
N ARG A 19 21.45 -14.05 42.85
CA ARG A 19 22.27 -13.21 41.97
C ARG A 19 21.67 -11.81 41.96
N THR A 20 22.36 -10.89 42.61
CA THR A 20 22.08 -9.46 42.62
C THR A 20 22.17 -8.91 41.20
N LYS A 21 21.05 -8.41 40.68
CA LYS A 21 21.04 -7.46 39.56
C LYS A 21 20.18 -6.27 39.96
N THR A 22 20.85 -5.24 40.45
CA THR A 22 20.31 -3.89 40.58
C THR A 22 20.14 -3.31 39.17
N GLY A 23 19.05 -3.68 38.51
CA GLY A 23 18.59 -3.04 37.29
C GLY A 23 17.26 -2.39 37.59
N SER A 24 17.26 -1.10 37.93
CA SER A 24 16.03 -0.31 37.99
C SER A 24 15.38 -0.37 36.60
N PRO A 25 14.18 -0.97 36.44
CA PRO A 25 13.49 -0.91 35.18
C PRO A 25 12.88 0.48 35.10
N ARG A 26 13.55 1.41 34.43
CA ARG A 26 12.87 2.59 33.90
C ARG A 26 11.93 2.06 32.82
N THR A 27 10.68 1.80 33.21
CA THR A 27 9.59 1.54 32.30
C THR A 27 9.39 2.80 31.47
N ILE A 28 10.02 2.85 30.29
CA ILE A 28 9.64 3.79 29.26
C ILE A 28 8.22 3.38 28.87
N PRO A 29 7.18 4.21 29.07
CA PRO A 29 5.87 3.89 28.55
C PRO A 29 5.98 3.97 27.02
N VAL A 30 6.04 2.81 26.39
CA VAL A 30 5.81 2.71 24.96
C VAL A 30 4.32 2.97 24.78
N PHE A 31 3.96 4.21 24.48
CA PHE A 31 2.66 4.50 23.90
C PHE A 31 2.65 3.79 22.54
N GLY A 32 2.12 2.58 22.51
CA GLY A 32 1.67 1.99 21.27
C GLY A 32 0.63 2.96 20.72
N VAL A 33 1.03 3.76 19.73
CA VAL A 33 0.05 4.44 18.87
C VAL A 33 -0.64 3.28 18.16
N ALA A 34 -1.73 2.81 18.74
CA ALA A 34 -2.75 2.09 18.01
C ALA A 34 -3.29 3.11 17.01
N ILE A 35 -2.66 3.17 15.84
CA ILE A 35 -3.36 3.71 14.68
C ILE A 35 -4.53 2.77 14.51
N PRO A 36 -5.79 3.20 14.71
CA PRO A 36 -6.93 2.39 14.35
C PRO A 36 -6.74 1.96 12.90
N ASP A 37 -6.54 0.65 12.73
CA ASP A 37 -6.42 -0.03 11.45
C ASP A 37 -7.76 0.08 10.74
N GLY A 38 -8.01 1.24 10.14
CA GLY A 38 -9.34 1.62 9.70
C GLY A 38 -9.48 3.04 9.13
N GLU A 39 -8.55 3.96 9.42
CA GLU A 39 -8.78 5.39 9.13
C GLU A 39 -7.91 6.00 8.03
N MET A 40 -7.02 5.23 7.38
CA MET A 40 -6.38 5.67 6.13
C MET A 40 -7.25 5.47 4.89
N GLN A 41 -8.46 4.92 5.05
CA GLN A 41 -9.49 4.90 4.01
C GLN A 41 -10.17 6.27 3.90
N GLY A 42 -9.37 7.33 3.71
CA GLY A 42 -9.86 8.55 3.11
C GLY A 42 -10.30 8.26 1.67
N ILE A 43 -11.48 7.67 1.52
CA ILE A 43 -12.52 7.76 0.48
C ILE A 43 -12.05 8.19 -0.92
N PHE A 44 -10.91 7.73 -1.41
CA PHE A 44 -10.61 7.75 -2.83
C PHE A 44 -11.38 6.59 -3.42
N LYS A 45 -12.57 6.88 -3.98
CA LYS A 45 -13.28 5.89 -4.78
C LYS A 45 -12.32 5.45 -5.89
N PRO A 46 -11.83 4.20 -5.88
CA PRO A 46 -10.86 3.78 -6.86
C PRO A 46 -11.54 3.86 -8.23
N MET A 47 -10.99 4.69 -9.09
CA MET A 47 -11.38 4.67 -10.49
C MET A 47 -10.79 3.41 -11.11
N ASP A 48 -11.55 2.74 -11.96
CA ASP A 48 -11.02 1.56 -12.66
C ASP A 48 -10.05 2.00 -13.76
N LEU A 49 -8.78 2.16 -13.39
CA LEU A 49 -7.70 2.55 -14.30
C LEU A 49 -7.48 1.50 -15.39
N ASN A 50 -7.70 0.22 -15.10
CA ASN A 50 -7.59 -0.84 -16.10
C ASN A 50 -8.63 -0.70 -17.21
N ARG A 51 -9.84 -0.28 -16.86
CA ARG A 51 -10.87 0.02 -17.86
C ARG A 51 -10.45 1.17 -18.77
N ILE A 52 -9.83 2.21 -18.21
CA ILE A 52 -9.35 3.36 -19.01
C ILE A 52 -8.23 2.92 -19.96
N ILE A 53 -7.28 2.12 -19.47
CA ILE A 53 -6.19 1.57 -20.28
C ILE A 53 -6.76 0.76 -21.46
N LYS A 54 -7.68 -0.18 -21.20
CA LYS A 54 -8.32 -0.98 -22.28
C LYS A 54 -9.01 -0.11 -23.32
N VAL A 55 -9.76 0.88 -22.86
CA VAL A 55 -10.47 1.83 -23.75
C VAL A 55 -9.49 2.65 -24.61
N LEU A 56 -8.28 2.92 -24.13
CA LEU A 56 -7.25 3.64 -24.88
C LEU A 56 -6.43 2.72 -25.80
N GLU A 57 -6.23 1.46 -25.42
CA GLU A 57 -5.53 0.45 -26.24
C GLU A 57 -6.40 -0.07 -27.39
N GLU A 58 -7.72 -0.11 -27.23
CA GLU A 58 -8.64 -0.43 -28.31
C GLU A 58 -8.59 0.66 -29.39
N GLU A 59 -7.92 0.36 -30.52
CA GLU A 59 -7.95 1.17 -31.75
C GLU A 59 -9.26 1.00 -32.53
N ASP A 60 -10.24 0.27 -31.99
CA ASP A 60 -11.46 -0.09 -32.69
C ASP A 60 -12.39 1.10 -32.93
N LYS A 61 -12.97 1.12 -34.14
CA LYS A 61 -13.86 2.17 -34.68
C LYS A 61 -15.10 2.47 -33.83
N ASP A 62 -15.41 1.63 -32.83
CA ASP A 62 -16.63 1.72 -32.01
C ASP A 62 -16.47 2.66 -30.80
N VAL A 63 -15.24 2.89 -30.34
CA VAL A 63 -14.95 3.82 -29.26
C VAL A 63 -14.53 5.16 -29.85
N SER A 64 -15.46 6.11 -29.89
CA SER A 64 -15.15 7.47 -30.34
C SER A 64 -14.12 8.14 -29.44
N GLU A 65 -13.28 8.99 -30.04
CA GLU A 65 -12.27 9.80 -29.34
C GLU A 65 -12.87 10.57 -28.16
N GLU A 66 -14.09 11.09 -28.33
CA GLU A 66 -14.84 11.77 -27.27
C GLU A 66 -15.08 10.90 -26.03
N LYS A 67 -15.36 9.60 -26.21
CA LYS A 67 -15.52 8.68 -25.08
C LYS A 67 -14.20 8.48 -24.36
N GLN A 68 -13.09 8.30 -25.09
CA GLN A 68 -11.75 8.17 -24.53
C GLN A 68 -11.39 9.41 -23.70
N LEU A 69 -11.59 10.60 -24.27
CA LEU A 69 -11.36 11.87 -23.60
C LEU A 69 -12.25 12.04 -22.36
N ASN A 70 -13.51 11.58 -22.40
CA ASN A 70 -14.39 11.63 -21.23
C ASN A 70 -13.88 10.77 -20.07
N TYR A 71 -13.28 9.60 -20.34
CA TYR A 71 -12.64 8.79 -19.29
C TYR A 71 -11.44 9.50 -18.67
N ILE A 72 -10.58 10.12 -19.50
CA ILE A 72 -9.41 10.86 -19.02
C ILE A 72 -9.83 12.08 -18.21
N LYS A 73 -10.83 12.84 -18.67
CA LYS A 73 -11.39 13.98 -17.91
C LYS A 73 -11.93 13.56 -16.55
N LYS A 74 -12.62 12.42 -16.49
CA LYS A 74 -13.08 11.84 -15.21
C LYS A 74 -11.91 11.43 -14.32
N LEU A 75 -10.84 10.88 -14.88
CA LEU A 75 -9.60 10.58 -14.14
C LEU A 75 -9.00 11.84 -13.54
N ILE A 76 -8.78 12.87 -14.35
CA ILE A 76 -8.26 14.17 -13.88
C ILE A 76 -9.15 14.72 -12.77
N HIS A 77 -10.47 14.65 -12.94
CA HIS A 77 -11.42 15.09 -11.92
C HIS A 77 -11.36 14.27 -10.62
N CYS A 78 -11.17 12.95 -10.70
CA CYS A 78 -11.04 12.09 -9.53
C CYS A 78 -9.73 12.32 -8.76
N TYR A 79 -8.65 12.70 -9.46
CA TYR A 79 -7.32 12.87 -8.90
C TYR A 79 -6.87 14.34 -8.83
N GLN A 80 -7.81 15.28 -8.73
CA GLN A 80 -7.51 16.72 -8.61
C GLN A 80 -6.56 17.06 -7.44
N ASN A 81 -6.56 16.21 -6.40
CA ASN A 81 -5.71 16.37 -5.21
C ASN A 81 -4.40 15.57 -5.31
N GLY A 82 -4.01 15.15 -6.52
CA GLY A 82 -2.84 14.32 -6.80
C GLY A 82 -3.16 12.82 -6.88
N PHE A 83 -2.12 12.06 -7.24
CA PHE A 83 -2.22 10.62 -7.47
C PHE A 83 -1.74 9.79 -6.27
N PRO A 84 -2.47 8.74 -5.86
CA PRO A 84 -1.97 7.73 -4.95
C PRO A 84 -0.76 7.02 -5.56
N LEU A 85 0.29 6.82 -4.77
CA LEU A 85 1.52 6.16 -5.23
C LEU A 85 1.26 4.76 -5.83
N ARG A 86 0.30 4.02 -5.28
CA ARG A 86 -0.08 2.68 -5.77
C ARG A 86 -0.63 2.67 -7.20
N ASP A 87 -1.26 3.77 -7.63
CA ASP A 87 -1.95 3.89 -8.91
C ASP A 87 -1.00 4.46 -10.00
N LEU A 88 0.16 4.97 -9.59
CA LEU A 88 1.06 5.77 -10.41
C LEU A 88 1.57 5.01 -11.65
N ALA A 89 1.84 3.72 -11.52
CA ALA A 89 2.25 2.87 -12.65
C ALA A 89 1.18 2.82 -13.74
N GLN A 90 -0.10 2.71 -13.37
CA GLN A 90 -1.22 2.69 -14.31
C GLN A 90 -1.47 4.07 -14.90
N ILE A 91 -1.32 5.13 -14.11
CA ILE A 91 -1.45 6.52 -14.60
C ILE A 91 -0.37 6.84 -15.64
N PHE A 92 0.88 6.44 -15.41
CA PHE A 92 1.94 6.62 -16.40
C PHE A 92 1.74 5.76 -17.65
N LYS A 93 1.14 4.56 -17.52
CA LYS A 93 0.72 3.79 -18.68
C LYS A 93 -0.35 4.52 -19.50
N ILE A 94 -1.34 5.14 -18.85
CA ILE A 94 -2.34 5.99 -19.50
C ILE A 94 -1.66 7.17 -20.21
N LEU A 95 -0.72 7.85 -19.56
CA LEU A 95 0.03 8.95 -20.16
C LEU A 95 0.82 8.51 -21.40
N SER A 96 1.42 7.33 -21.35
CA SER A 96 2.14 6.73 -22.49
C SER A 96 1.20 6.48 -23.68
N LEU A 97 0.01 5.94 -23.41
CA LEU A 97 -1.02 5.72 -24.43
C LEU A 97 -1.55 7.05 -25.02
N CYS A 98 -1.70 8.08 -24.18
CA CYS A 98 -2.02 9.43 -24.68
C CYS A 98 -0.92 9.93 -25.63
N ALA A 99 0.35 9.74 -25.28
CA ALA A 99 1.47 10.16 -26.12
C ALA A 99 1.48 9.46 -27.49
N GLU A 100 1.27 8.15 -27.51
CA GLU A 100 1.15 7.38 -28.76
C GLU A 100 -0.02 7.87 -29.63
N LYS A 101 -1.15 8.25 -29.00
CA LYS A 101 -2.32 8.78 -29.70
C LYS A 101 -2.16 10.20 -30.21
N ILE A 102 -1.36 11.05 -29.55
CA ILE A 102 -1.18 12.46 -29.92
C ILE A 102 -0.70 12.61 -31.36
N GLU A 103 0.12 11.69 -31.86
CA GLU A 103 0.59 11.72 -33.26
C GLU A 103 -0.55 11.65 -34.27
N LYS A 104 -1.60 10.88 -33.97
CA LYS A 104 -2.78 10.69 -34.84
C LYS A 104 -3.92 11.66 -34.49
N GLN A 105 -4.03 12.00 -33.20
CA GLN A 105 -5.17 12.68 -32.58
C GLN A 105 -4.66 13.75 -31.60
N PRO A 106 -4.44 15.00 -32.06
CA PRO A 106 -3.86 16.06 -31.22
C PRO A 106 -4.77 16.50 -30.06
N CYS A 107 -6.03 16.08 -30.04
CA CYS A 107 -6.97 16.32 -28.94
C CYS A 107 -6.53 15.71 -27.60
N PHE A 108 -5.56 14.78 -27.60
CA PHE A 108 -5.00 14.18 -26.39
C PHE A 108 -3.89 15.01 -25.73
N VAL A 109 -3.37 16.06 -26.39
CA VAL A 109 -2.27 16.90 -25.86
C VAL A 109 -2.65 17.57 -24.54
N GLU A 110 -3.80 18.26 -24.52
CA GLU A 110 -4.28 18.98 -23.35
C GLU A 110 -4.57 18.04 -22.16
N PRO A 111 -5.32 16.93 -22.33
CA PRO A 111 -5.50 15.93 -21.28
C PRO A 111 -4.19 15.32 -20.75
N ALA A 112 -3.21 15.04 -21.63
CA ALA A 112 -1.91 14.51 -21.20
C ALA A 112 -1.14 15.54 -20.35
N SER A 113 -1.15 16.81 -20.78
CA SER A 113 -0.61 17.93 -20.00
C SER A 113 -1.27 18.04 -18.63
N ASP A 114 -2.60 17.92 -18.57
CA ASP A 114 -3.34 18.05 -17.31
C ASP A 114 -3.04 16.92 -16.33
N ILE A 115 -2.86 15.68 -16.82
CA ILE A 115 -2.35 14.57 -15.99
C ILE A 115 -0.97 14.92 -15.43
N ILE A 116 -0.05 15.45 -16.26
CA ILE A 116 1.30 15.80 -15.82
C ILE A 116 1.26 16.89 -14.75
N LYS A 117 0.40 17.92 -14.89
CA LYS A 117 0.26 18.99 -13.90
C LYS A 117 -0.19 18.48 -12.52
N LEU A 118 -0.91 17.36 -12.46
CA LEU A 118 -1.32 16.74 -11.19
C LEU A 118 -0.16 16.04 -10.46
N CYS A 119 0.97 15.81 -11.12
CA CYS A 119 2.14 15.18 -10.51
C CYS A 119 3.02 16.13 -9.67
N GLY A 120 2.77 17.46 -9.74
CA GLY A 120 3.55 18.49 -9.05
C GLY A 120 4.61 19.13 -9.93
#